data_AF-A0A3C1WVM0-F1
#
_entry.id   AF-A0A3C1WVM0-F1
#
_cell.length_a   1.000
_cell.length_b   1.000
_cell.length_c   1.000
_cell.angle_alpha   90.00
_cell.angle_beta   90.00
_cell.angle_gamma   90.00
#
_symmetry.space_group_name_H-M   'P 1'
#
loop_
_entity.id
_entity.type
_entity.pdbx_description
1 polymer ?
#
loop_
_entity_poly.entity_id
_entity_poly.type
_entity_poly.pdbx_seq_one_letter_code
_entity_poly.pdbx_strand_id
1 'polypeptide(L)'
;MQDKYGINVKKWARDHQKVVEDFLNEDHTKEETQKMLAYHLRKISFLQHERLVHLIVVFFTIVITLFALAIVLFLPDTLIASGPIFLGFLILLAFYLAHYFFLENTVQHWYRIYEELLKNL
;
A
#
# COMPACT_ATOMS: atom_id res chain seq x y z
N MET A 1 -13.71 7.02 -19.14
CA MET A 1 -13.82 5.67 -19.74
C MET A 1 -12.42 5.31 -20.26
N GLN A 2 -11.74 4.22 -19.92
CA GLN A 2 -12.05 2.94 -19.27
C GLN A 2 -10.84 2.53 -18.42
N ASP A 3 -11.06 2.07 -17.19
CA ASP A 3 -10.08 1.19 -16.54
C ASP A 3 -10.65 -0.22 -16.65
N LYS A 4 -10.06 -1.03 -17.53
CA LYS A 4 -10.62 -2.33 -17.93
C LYS A 4 -10.06 -3.48 -17.09
N TYR A 5 -8.85 -3.38 -16.52
CA TYR A 5 -8.22 -4.51 -15.80
C TYR A 5 -7.17 -4.16 -14.72
N GLY A 6 -6.97 -2.90 -14.28
CA GLY A 6 -6.04 -2.68 -13.15
C GLY A 6 -5.99 -1.26 -12.63
N ILE A 7 -6.45 -1.06 -11.39
CA ILE A 7 -6.36 0.23 -10.70
C ILE A 7 -4.88 0.53 -10.41
N ASN A 8 -4.33 1.58 -11.03
CA ASN A 8 -3.06 2.14 -10.58
C ASN A 8 -3.28 2.83 -9.23
N VAL A 9 -2.97 2.15 -8.14
CA VAL A 9 -3.22 2.60 -6.77
C VAL A 9 -2.59 3.96 -6.48
N LYS A 10 -1.40 4.25 -7.04
CA LYS A 10 -0.75 5.56 -6.89
C LYS A 10 -1.53 6.68 -7.57
N LYS A 11 -2.11 6.42 -8.73
CA LYS A 11 -2.91 7.39 -9.47
C LYS A 11 -4.27 7.56 -8.79
N TRP A 12 -4.92 6.45 -8.46
CA TRP A 12 -6.19 6.42 -7.75
C TRP A 12 -6.15 7.16 -6.40
N ALA A 13 -5.06 6.98 -5.63
CA ALA A 13 -4.89 7.70 -4.37
C ALA A 13 -4.71 9.20 -4.59
N ARG A 14 -3.93 9.61 -5.60
CA ARG A 14 -3.75 11.02 -5.95
C ARG A 14 -5.05 11.67 -6.43
N ASP A 15 -5.81 10.98 -7.25
CA ASP A 15 -7.09 11.48 -7.77
C ASP A 15 -8.10 11.64 -6.62
N HIS A 16 -8.16 10.69 -5.68
CA HIS A 16 -9.01 10.82 -4.48
C HIS A 16 -8.55 11.95 -3.56
N GLN A 17 -7.24 12.10 -3.35
CA GLN A 17 -6.69 13.17 -2.53
C GLN A 17 -7.09 14.55 -3.06
N LYS A 18 -6.99 14.76 -4.38
CA LYS A 18 -7.45 16.02 -5.00
C LYS A 18 -8.91 16.31 -4.74
N VAL A 19 -9.78 15.30 -4.91
CA VAL A 19 -11.23 15.46 -4.64
C VAL A 19 -11.49 15.92 -3.21
N VAL A 20 -10.73 15.41 -2.24
CA VAL A 20 -10.91 15.76 -0.84
C VAL A 20 -10.31 17.13 -0.51
N GLU A 21 -9.17 17.47 -1.11
CA GLU A 21 -8.56 18.81 -0.99
C GLU A 21 -9.45 19.89 -1.60
N ASP A 22 -10.03 19.64 -2.77
CA ASP A 22 -10.99 20.55 -3.41
C ASP A 22 -12.23 20.75 -2.52
N PHE A 23 -12.75 19.67 -1.91
CA PHE A 23 -13.85 19.73 -0.95
C PHE A 23 -13.49 20.51 0.34
N LEU A 24 -12.23 20.48 0.78
CA LEU A 24 -11.80 21.24 1.97
C LEU A 24 -11.66 22.75 1.69
N ASN A 25 -11.57 23.16 0.43
CA ASN A 25 -11.44 24.57 0.04
C ASN A 25 -12.79 25.31 -0.09
N GLU A 26 -13.90 24.59 -0.04
CA GLU A 26 -15.25 25.14 -0.16
C GLU A 26 -16.04 24.96 1.14
N ASP A 27 -16.95 25.89 1.42
CA ASP A 27 -17.88 25.74 2.54
C ASP A 27 -18.99 24.77 2.15
N HIS A 28 -19.10 23.66 2.89
CA HIS A 28 -20.11 22.64 2.68
C HIS A 28 -21.06 22.52 3.86
N THR A 29 -22.27 22.05 3.58
CA THR A 29 -23.24 21.75 4.64
C THR A 29 -22.77 20.56 5.46
N LYS A 30 -23.22 20.47 6.72
CA LYS A 30 -22.88 19.33 7.60
C LYS A 30 -23.26 17.98 6.98
N GLU A 31 -24.34 17.91 6.22
CA GLU A 31 -24.78 16.68 5.54
C GLU A 31 -23.81 16.27 4.42
N GLU A 32 -23.31 17.23 3.64
CA GLU A 32 -22.32 16.98 2.59
C GLU A 32 -20.98 16.54 3.19
N THR A 33 -20.54 17.18 4.28
CA THR A 33 -19.33 16.79 5.01
C THR A 33 -19.43 15.37 5.57
N GLN A 34 -20.59 14.96 6.10
CA GLN A 34 -20.81 13.56 6.54
C GLN A 34 -20.72 12.56 5.38
N LYS A 35 -21.30 12.89 4.22
CA LYS A 35 -21.20 12.04 3.02
C LYS A 35 -19.75 11.91 2.55
N MET A 36 -19.00 13.02 2.54
CA MET A 36 -17.58 13.01 2.16
C MET A 36 -16.74 12.21 3.16
N LEU A 37 -16.97 12.36 4.47
CA LEU A 37 -16.31 11.56 5.52
C LEU A 37 -16.53 10.06 5.31
N ALA A 38 -17.78 9.64 5.09
CA ALA A 38 -18.12 8.23 4.86
C ALA A 38 -17.44 7.69 3.58
N TYR A 39 -17.39 8.50 2.52
CA TYR A 39 -16.70 8.15 1.29
C TYR A 39 -15.18 8.03 1.49
N HIS A 40 -14.56 8.99 2.17
CA HIS A 40 -13.13 8.99 2.48
C HIS A 40 -12.73 7.80 3.37
N LEU A 41 -13.53 7.49 4.40
CA LEU A 41 -13.31 6.34 5.27
C LEU A 41 -13.35 5.02 4.50
N ARG A 42 -14.28 4.86 3.55
CA ARG A 42 -14.34 3.68 2.67
C ARG A 42 -13.06 3.54 1.85
N LYS A 43 -12.51 4.65 1.36
CA LYS A 43 -11.27 4.66 0.57
C LYS A 43 -10.06 4.30 1.41
N ILE A 44 -9.97 4.81 2.64
CA ILE A 44 -8.96 4.38 3.63
C ILE A 44 -9.05 2.87 3.85
N SER A 45 -10.25 2.31 4.04
CA SER A 45 -10.44 0.88 4.28
C SER A 45 -9.93 0.01 3.11
N PHE A 46 -10.08 0.45 1.86
CA PHE A 46 -9.52 -0.25 0.72
C PHE A 46 -7.98 -0.28 0.73
N LEU A 47 -7.32 0.83 1.05
CA LEU A 47 -5.86 0.86 1.18
C LEU A 47 -5.37 0.02 2.37
N GLN A 48 -6.11 0.01 3.48
CA GLN A 48 -5.79 -0.87 4.61
C GLN A 48 -5.87 -2.35 4.21
N HIS A 49 -6.87 -2.74 3.42
CA HIS A 49 -7.01 -4.10 2.92
C HIS A 49 -5.84 -4.49 2.01
N GLU A 50 -5.47 -3.61 1.06
CA GLU A 50 -4.31 -3.83 0.19
C GLU A 50 -3.01 -3.97 1.00
N ARG A 51 -2.80 -3.11 1.99
CA ARG A 51 -1.65 -3.20 2.90
C ARG A 51 -1.61 -4.51 3.67
N LEU A 52 -2.76 -5.00 4.16
CA LEU A 52 -2.84 -6.28 4.88
C LEU A 52 -2.45 -7.44 3.97
N VAL A 53 -3.02 -7.51 2.76
CA VAL A 53 -2.67 -8.53 1.77
C VAL A 53 -1.19 -8.45 1.42
N HIS A 54 -0.67 -7.24 1.23
CA HIS A 54 0.74 -7.03 0.91
C HIS A 54 1.66 -7.48 2.05
N LEU A 55 1.30 -7.20 3.31
CA LEU A 55 2.03 -7.67 4.48
C LEU A 55 2.09 -9.20 4.53
N ILE A 56 0.98 -9.88 4.21
CA ILE A 56 0.95 -11.35 4.14
C ILE A 56 1.92 -11.85 3.07
N VAL A 57 1.93 -11.25 1.87
CA VAL A 57 2.85 -11.64 0.80
C VAL A 57 4.31 -11.36 1.17
N VAL A 58 4.60 -10.21 1.79
CA VAL A 58 5.93 -9.87 2.32
C VAL A 58 6.39 -10.91 3.33
N PHE A 59 5.51 -11.30 4.27
CA PHE A 59 5.81 -12.29 5.29
C PHE A 59 6.22 -13.64 4.67
N PHE A 60 5.44 -14.17 3.72
CA PHE A 60 5.80 -15.41 3.02
C PHE A 60 7.09 -15.25 2.20
N THR A 61 7.29 -14.09 1.56
CA THR A 61 8.52 -13.80 0.81
C THR A 61 9.75 -13.82 1.73
N ILE A 62 9.65 -13.25 2.94
CA ILE A 62 10.72 -13.30 3.95
C ILE A 62 11.02 -14.75 4.34
N VAL A 63 9.99 -15.55 4.66
CA VAL A 63 10.16 -16.97 5.05
C VAL A 63 10.86 -17.77 3.95
N ILE A 64 10.44 -17.60 2.69
CA ILE A 64 11.06 -18.28 1.53
C ILE A 64 12.50 -17.79 1.33
N THR A 65 12.76 -16.49 1.49
CA THR A 65 14.10 -15.91 1.36
C THR A 65 15.06 -16.47 2.42
N LEU A 66 14.59 -16.64 3.67
CA LEU A 66 15.37 -17.27 4.75
C LEU A 66 15.65 -18.75 4.46
N PHE A 67 14.69 -19.46 3.88
CA PHE A 67 14.91 -20.85 3.46
C PHE A 67 15.94 -20.94 2.32
N ALA A 68 15.84 -20.06 1.32
CA ALA A 68 16.84 -19.96 0.25
C ALA A 68 18.23 -19.62 0.79
N LEU A 69 18.33 -18.72 1.78
CA LEU A 69 19.57 -18.43 2.48
C LEU A 69 20.15 -19.67 3.16
N ALA A 70 19.32 -20.46 3.84
CA ALA A 70 19.78 -21.71 4.47
C ALA A 70 20.37 -22.68 3.44
N ILE A 71 19.75 -22.84 2.26
CA ILE A 71 20.30 -23.69 1.18
C ILE A 71 21.67 -23.17 0.74
N VAL A 72 21.82 -21.87 0.54
CA VAL A 72 23.10 -21.26 0.13
C VAL A 72 24.21 -21.51 1.17
N LEU A 73 23.87 -21.46 2.47
CA LEU A 73 24.84 -21.62 3.56
C LEU A 73 25.20 -23.09 3.84
N PHE A 74 24.23 -24.00 3.79
CA PHE A 74 24.41 -25.39 4.21
C PHE A 74 24.67 -26.37 3.05
N LEU A 75 24.38 -25.99 1.80
CA LEU A 75 24.60 -26.82 0.60
C LEU A 75 25.51 -26.08 -0.42
N PRO A 76 26.79 -25.86 -0.10
CA PRO A 76 27.69 -25.04 -0.91
C PRO A 76 27.92 -25.59 -2.32
N ASP A 77 27.79 -26.91 -2.52
CA ASP A 77 27.89 -27.55 -3.84
C ASP A 77 26.81 -27.06 -4.83
N THR A 78 25.71 -26.49 -4.30
CA THR A 78 24.60 -25.96 -5.10
C THR A 78 24.71 -24.45 -5.38
N LEU A 79 25.77 -23.79 -4.91
CA LEU A 79 25.89 -22.32 -4.88
C LEU A 79 25.66 -21.65 -6.23
N ILE A 80 26.14 -22.25 -7.33
CA ILE A 80 25.97 -21.70 -8.69
C ILE A 80 24.49 -21.62 -9.07
N ALA A 81 23.67 -22.56 -8.60
CA ALA A 81 22.23 -22.59 -8.84
C ALA A 81 21.43 -21.81 -7.79
N SER A 82 21.77 -21.95 -6.49
CA SER A 82 21.02 -21.36 -5.38
C SER A 82 21.32 -19.88 -5.16
N GLY A 83 22.53 -19.42 -5.46
CA GLY A 83 22.96 -18.02 -5.29
C GLY A 83 22.11 -17.02 -6.11
N PRO A 84 21.95 -17.20 -7.43
CA PRO A 84 21.10 -16.32 -8.25
C PRO A 84 19.63 -16.32 -7.80
N ILE A 85 19.10 -17.46 -7.37
CA ILE A 85 17.72 -17.58 -6.86
C ILE A 85 17.57 -16.75 -5.58
N PHE A 86 18.50 -16.90 -4.64
CA PHE A 86 18.52 -16.12 -3.40
C PHE A 86 18.60 -14.60 -3.70
N LEU A 87 19.47 -14.19 -4.63
CA LEU A 87 19.57 -12.79 -5.05
C LEU A 87 18.26 -12.29 -5.67
N GLY A 88 17.60 -13.12 -6.48
CA GLY A 88 16.27 -12.81 -7.04
C GLY A 88 15.23 -12.55 -5.95
N PHE A 89 15.19 -13.39 -4.91
CA PHE A 89 14.31 -13.19 -3.76
C PHE A 89 14.65 -11.93 -2.96
N LEU A 90 15.93 -11.57 -2.81
CA LEU A 90 16.32 -10.31 -2.16
C LEU A 90 15.81 -9.09 -2.93
N ILE A 91 15.96 -9.09 -4.26
CA ILE A 91 15.45 -8.01 -5.11
C ILE A 91 13.93 -7.92 -4.98
N LEU A 92 13.23 -9.05 -5.05
CA LEU A 92 11.80 -9.11 -4.87
C LEU A 92 11.38 -8.53 -3.51
N LEU A 93 12.02 -8.98 -2.43
CA LEU A 93 11.76 -8.49 -1.07
C LEU A 93 11.96 -6.97 -0.96
N ALA A 94 13.02 -6.42 -1.55
CA ALA A 94 13.26 -4.99 -1.56
C ALA A 94 12.13 -4.20 -2.26
N PHE A 95 11.65 -4.69 -3.41
CA PHE A 95 10.50 -4.08 -4.11
C PHE A 95 9.21 -4.15 -3.28
N TYR A 96 8.93 -5.28 -2.64
CA TYR A 96 7.77 -5.47 -1.77
C TYR A 96 7.81 -4.55 -0.55
N LEU A 97 8.98 -4.42 0.11
CA LEU A 97 9.15 -3.47 1.21
C LEU A 97 8.92 -2.03 0.77
N ALA A 98 9.50 -1.63 -0.37
CA ALA A 98 9.31 -0.28 -0.92
C ALA A 98 7.83 0.03 -1.21
N HIS A 99 7.09 -0.94 -1.77
CA HIS A 99 5.66 -0.78 -2.02
C HIS A 99 4.85 -0.70 -0.72
N TYR A 100 5.19 -1.51 0.29
CA TYR A 100 4.57 -1.46 1.61
C TYR A 100 4.69 -0.06 2.25
N PHE A 101 5.90 0.53 2.27
CA PHE A 101 6.10 1.86 2.83
C PHE A 101 5.32 2.95 2.07
N PHE A 102 5.18 2.83 0.75
CA PHE A 102 4.36 3.74 -0.03
C PHE A 102 2.88 3.71 0.40
N LEU A 103 2.32 2.50 0.58
CA LEU A 103 0.93 2.35 1.03
C LEU A 103 0.75 2.87 2.45
N GLU A 104 1.66 2.53 3.35
CA GLU A 104 1.63 2.98 4.75
C GLU A 104 1.62 4.51 4.86
N ASN A 105 2.56 5.18 4.18
CA ASN A 105 2.66 6.64 4.20
C ASN A 105 1.39 7.31 3.64
N THR A 106 0.78 6.72 2.61
CA THR A 106 -0.44 7.23 2.00
C THR A 106 -1.63 7.12 2.97
N VAL A 107 -1.79 5.97 3.63
CA VAL A 107 -2.85 5.75 4.62
C VAL A 107 -2.68 6.68 5.83
N GLN A 108 -1.44 6.87 6.31
CA GLN A 108 -1.16 7.78 7.42
C GLN A 108 -1.49 9.24 7.07
N HIS A 109 -1.18 9.67 5.85
CA HIS A 109 -1.56 10.99 5.36
C HIS A 109 -3.09 11.15 5.31
N TRP A 110 -3.81 10.13 4.83
CA TRP A 110 -5.27 10.17 4.76
C TRP A 110 -5.96 10.20 6.12
N TYR A 111 -5.38 9.61 7.17
CA TYR A 111 -5.92 9.80 8.51
C TYR A 111 -5.88 11.25 8.98
N ARG A 112 -4.85 12.01 8.61
CA ARG A 112 -4.77 13.45 8.95
C ARG A 112 -5.84 14.25 8.23
N ILE A 113 -6.05 13.97 6.93
CA ILE A 113 -7.14 14.57 6.15
C ILE A 113 -8.50 14.23 6.76
N TYR A 114 -8.69 12.99 7.22
CA TYR A 114 -9.91 12.59 7.92
C TYR A 114 -10.14 13.41 9.20
N GLU A 115 -9.09 13.65 10.00
CA GLU A 115 -9.19 14.51 11.19
C GLU A 115 -9.53 15.97 10.84
N GLU A 116 -9.02 16.49 9.72
CA GLU A 116 -9.36 17.82 9.22
C GLU A 116 -10.84 17.92 8.79
N LEU A 117 -11.33 16.94 8.05
CA LEU A 117 -12.76 16.85 7.68
C LEU A 117 -13.67 16.77 8.91
N LEU A 118 -13.22 16.11 9.98
CA LEU A 118 -13.97 16.00 11.23
C LEU A 118 -14.07 17.35 11.97
N LYS A 119 -13.05 18.21 11.87
CA LYS A 119 -13.05 19.55 12.49
C LYS A 119 -14.00 20.53 11.80
N ASN A 120 -14.26 20.32 10.51
CA ASN A 120 -15.17 21.13 9.70
C ASN A 120 -16.64 20.65 9.79
N LEU A 121 -16.96 19.76 10.72
CA LEU A 121 -18.31 19.23 10.97
C LEU A 121 -19.03 19.98 12.10
#